data_AF-A0A834CYH2-F1
#
_entry.id   AF-A0A834CYH2-F1
#
_cell.length_a   1.000
_cell.length_b   1.000
_cell.length_c   1.000
_cell.angle_alpha   90.00
_cell.angle_beta   90.00
_cell.angle_gamma   90.00
#
_symmetry.space_group_name_H-M   'P 1'
#
loop_
_entity.id
_entity.type
_entity.pdbx_description
1 polymer ?
#
loop_
_entity_poly.entity_id
_entity_poly.type
_entity_poly.pdbx_seq_one_letter_code
_entity_poly.pdbx_strand_id
1 'polypeptide(L)'
;MSVMYECCGATSEYLKGSTVVQSEMKAALSSLLSSRTVSIHHPSSALSRSTFPYKSLFKSPILPILPIHQSNLTNFTRKSPLHTSFAAPIMASSYKSEQARVPPAVPLPTPPVTKFKIGLCQISVTPDKERNIAHARKAIEEAAAKGAQLVLLPEIWNSPYSNDCFPVYAEDIDAGGDASPSTMMLSEVSRLLKITIVGGSIPERSGDRIYNTCCVFGTDGKLKAKHRKVHLFDIDIPGKITFIESKTLTAGETPTVVDTDVGRIGIGICYDLRFQELAMIYAARGAHLLCYPGAFNMTTGPLHWELLQRARAADNQLYVATCSPARDADAGYVAWGHSTLIGPFGEVLATTEHEEAIIIAEIDYSVIELRRTSLPLLKQRRGDIYQLVDIQRLNSQ
;
A
#
# COMPACT_ATOMS: atom_id res chain seq x y z
N MET A 1 66.55 -16.56 -25.90
CA MET A 1 65.96 -15.85 -27.07
C MET A 1 64.60 -15.34 -26.62
N SER A 2 64.57 -14.41 -25.67
CA SER A 2 64.80 -12.96 -25.86
C SER A 2 63.54 -12.31 -26.45
N VAL A 3 62.58 -11.92 -25.61
CA VAL A 3 62.46 -10.58 -24.98
C VAL A 3 62.00 -9.52 -25.98
N MET A 4 60.83 -8.90 -25.75
CA MET A 4 60.67 -7.45 -25.54
C MET A 4 59.19 -7.09 -25.29
N TYR A 5 58.92 -6.51 -24.12
CA TYR A 5 57.86 -5.52 -23.93
C TYR A 5 58.33 -4.21 -24.57
N GLU A 6 57.43 -3.38 -25.11
CA GLU A 6 57.62 -1.93 -25.04
C GLU A 6 56.30 -1.15 -25.02
N CYS A 7 56.37 0.13 -24.67
CA CYS A 7 55.27 0.92 -24.11
C CYS A 7 55.37 2.40 -24.52
N CYS A 8 54.37 3.20 -24.14
CA CYS A 8 54.36 4.67 -24.03
C CYS A 8 53.93 5.53 -25.25
N GLY A 9 53.48 6.76 -24.96
CA GLY A 9 52.96 7.79 -25.90
C GLY A 9 51.42 7.92 -25.85
N ALA A 10 50.74 8.66 -24.98
CA ALA A 10 50.94 9.97 -24.32
C ALA A 10 50.38 11.21 -25.08
N THR A 11 49.40 11.86 -24.42
CA THR A 11 49.03 13.30 -24.44
C THR A 11 48.40 14.00 -25.67
N SER A 12 47.12 14.38 -25.46
CA SER A 12 46.58 15.75 -25.58
C SER A 12 46.50 16.48 -26.94
N GLU A 13 45.27 16.74 -27.39
CA GLU A 13 44.89 18.10 -27.83
C GLU A 13 43.47 18.48 -27.37
N TYR A 14 43.21 19.79 -27.24
CA TYR A 14 42.09 20.40 -26.50
C TYR A 14 41.32 21.39 -27.41
N LEU A 15 40.09 21.75 -27.03
CA LEU A 15 39.31 22.94 -27.47
C LEU A 15 38.77 23.05 -28.91
N LYS A 16 37.46 22.83 -29.04
CA LYS A 16 36.42 23.74 -29.61
C LYS A 16 35.09 22.97 -29.70
N GLY A 17 33.94 23.45 -29.21
CA GLY A 17 33.65 24.63 -28.39
C GLY A 17 32.20 24.56 -27.87
N SER A 18 31.95 25.09 -26.69
CA SER A 18 30.63 25.03 -26.01
C SER A 18 29.82 26.30 -26.26
N THR A 19 28.55 26.20 -26.71
CA THR A 19 27.46 27.18 -26.44
C THR A 19 26.12 26.75 -27.10
N VAL A 20 25.26 26.01 -26.39
CA VAL A 20 23.77 26.12 -26.48
C VAL A 20 23.14 25.63 -25.16
N VAL A 21 23.35 26.37 -24.06
CA VAL A 21 22.54 26.22 -22.82
C VAL A 21 22.31 27.60 -22.22
N GLN A 22 21.55 28.46 -22.92
CA GLN A 22 21.00 29.74 -22.44
C GLN A 22 20.14 30.41 -23.53
N SER A 23 18.86 30.05 -23.66
CA SER A 23 17.92 30.81 -24.52
C SER A 23 16.42 30.68 -24.21
N GLU A 24 15.95 29.70 -23.42
CA GLU A 24 14.50 29.48 -23.20
C GLU A 24 13.99 29.96 -21.83
N MET A 25 14.34 31.19 -21.45
CA MET A 25 13.66 31.87 -20.32
C MET A 25 13.40 33.35 -20.64
N LYS A 26 12.78 33.61 -21.80
CA LYS A 26 12.37 34.97 -22.22
C LYS A 26 11.20 35.02 -23.22
N ALA A 27 10.14 34.26 -22.96
CA ALA A 27 8.91 34.26 -23.77
C ALA A 27 7.61 34.25 -22.92
N ALA A 28 7.60 35.01 -21.81
CA ALA A 28 6.43 35.15 -20.93
C ALA A 28 6.30 36.57 -20.40
N LEU A 29 6.20 37.57 -21.30
CA LEU A 29 5.90 38.98 -20.99
C LEU A 29 5.66 39.82 -22.27
N SER A 30 4.66 39.47 -23.10
CA SER A 30 4.21 40.33 -24.21
C SER A 30 2.81 39.95 -24.73
N SER A 31 1.76 40.18 -23.94
CA SER A 31 0.36 40.14 -24.42
C SER A 31 -0.60 40.92 -23.51
N LEU A 32 -0.26 42.18 -23.23
CA LEU A 32 -1.13 43.15 -22.56
C LEU A 32 -1.08 44.46 -23.35
N LEU A 33 -2.24 45.11 -23.49
CA LEU A 33 -2.52 46.35 -24.26
C LEU A 33 -2.78 46.16 -25.77
N SER A 34 -4.03 45.82 -26.11
CA SER A 34 -4.75 46.48 -27.20
C SER A 34 -6.25 46.49 -26.89
N SER A 35 -6.81 47.69 -26.74
CA SER A 35 -8.22 47.91 -26.42
C SER A 35 -9.14 47.69 -27.62
N ARG A 36 -10.40 47.29 -27.34
CA ARG A 36 -11.57 47.82 -28.07
C ARG A 36 -12.84 47.73 -27.21
N THR A 37 -13.64 48.79 -27.33
CA THR A 37 -14.79 49.16 -26.50
C THR A 37 -16.10 48.58 -27.03
N VAL A 38 -17.00 48.13 -26.14
CA VAL A 38 -18.47 48.13 -26.36
C VAL A 38 -19.21 48.46 -25.05
N SER A 39 -20.35 49.14 -25.20
CA SER A 39 -21.23 49.73 -24.17
C SER A 39 -22.69 49.46 -24.55
N ILE A 40 -23.70 49.43 -23.68
CA ILE A 40 -23.83 49.66 -22.21
C ILE A 40 -25.07 48.84 -21.75
N HIS A 41 -25.14 48.34 -20.49
CA HIS A 41 -26.31 48.48 -19.58
C HIS A 41 -26.18 47.73 -18.24
N HIS A 42 -26.54 48.44 -17.16
CA HIS A 42 -26.73 47.95 -15.77
C HIS A 42 -28.18 48.29 -15.35
N PRO A 43 -28.78 47.59 -14.37
CA PRO A 43 -28.60 47.90 -12.93
C PRO A 43 -28.21 46.66 -12.09
N SER A 44 -27.24 46.74 -11.18
CA SER A 44 -27.33 47.25 -9.79
C SER A 44 -28.02 46.32 -8.78
N SER A 45 -27.22 45.50 -8.10
CA SER A 45 -27.29 45.36 -6.64
C SER A 45 -25.89 45.00 -6.10
N ALA A 46 -25.54 45.52 -4.93
CA ALA A 46 -24.21 45.41 -4.35
C ALA A 46 -24.20 44.43 -3.16
N LEU A 47 -23.04 43.80 -2.89
CA LEU A 47 -22.40 43.84 -1.55
C LEU A 47 -21.06 43.07 -1.49
N SER A 48 -20.09 43.70 -0.81
CA SER A 48 -19.05 43.09 0.01
C SER A 48 -18.10 42.03 -0.59
N ARG A 49 -16.89 42.47 -0.99
CA ARG A 49 -15.67 41.64 -0.95
C ARG A 49 -15.03 41.74 0.44
N SER A 50 -14.58 40.62 1.01
CA SER A 50 -13.52 40.60 2.01
C SER A 50 -12.40 39.66 1.56
N THR A 51 -11.17 40.16 1.51
CA THR A 51 -9.98 39.40 1.12
C THR A 51 -8.93 39.48 2.23
N PHE A 52 -8.65 38.37 2.88
CA PHE A 52 -7.56 38.25 3.85
C PHE A 52 -6.26 37.77 3.16
N PRO A 53 -5.12 38.46 3.33
CA PRO A 53 -3.82 37.96 2.89
C PRO A 53 -3.15 37.13 3.98
N TYR A 54 -2.82 35.87 3.67
CA TYR A 54 -2.04 35.00 4.55
C TYR A 54 -0.54 35.32 4.41
N LYS A 55 0.10 35.81 5.48
CA LYS A 55 1.57 35.99 5.53
C LYS A 55 2.21 34.90 6.39
N SER A 56 3.17 34.19 5.83
CA SER A 56 3.95 33.17 6.54
C SER A 56 4.90 33.79 7.56
N LEU A 57 4.97 33.22 8.76
CA LEU A 57 5.95 33.55 9.80
C LEU A 57 6.43 32.26 10.48
N PHE A 58 7.54 31.72 10.00
CA PHE A 58 8.38 30.80 10.77
C PHE A 58 9.80 31.38 10.81
N LYS A 59 10.20 31.90 11.97
CA LYS A 59 11.59 32.17 12.33
C LYS A 59 11.96 31.22 13.46
N SER A 60 12.93 30.35 13.22
CA SER A 60 13.57 29.54 14.24
C SER A 60 14.52 30.40 15.09
N PRO A 61 14.54 30.25 16.43
CA PRO A 61 15.56 30.86 17.27
C PRO A 61 16.82 29.97 17.32
N ILE A 62 17.97 30.60 17.14
CA ILE A 62 19.30 29.99 17.31
C ILE A 62 19.67 30.05 18.80
N LEU A 63 20.09 28.93 19.38
CA LEU A 63 20.63 28.86 20.75
C LEU A 63 22.13 29.23 20.74
N PRO A 64 22.61 30.14 21.62
CA PRO A 64 24.03 30.43 21.75
C PRO A 64 24.75 29.39 22.62
N ILE A 65 25.96 29.01 22.19
CA ILE A 65 26.87 28.12 22.93
C ILE A 65 27.60 28.95 24.00
N LEU A 66 27.66 28.44 25.23
CA LEU A 66 28.48 29.02 26.32
C LEU A 66 29.82 28.27 26.47
N PRO A 67 30.93 28.97 26.80
CA PRO A 67 32.26 28.37 26.83
C PRO A 67 32.54 27.59 28.12
N ILE A 68 33.34 26.53 27.99
CA ILE A 68 33.82 25.70 29.09
C ILE A 68 34.93 26.46 29.84
N HIS A 69 34.79 26.64 31.15
CA HIS A 69 35.85 27.17 32.00
C HIS A 69 36.41 26.06 32.91
N GLN A 70 37.69 25.74 32.74
CA GLN A 70 38.42 24.94 33.73
C GLN A 70 38.71 25.80 34.97
N SER A 71 38.59 25.20 36.16
CA SER A 71 39.26 25.65 37.38
C SER A 71 39.56 24.42 38.25
N ASN A 72 40.65 24.48 39.01
CA ASN A 72 41.26 23.36 39.74
C ASN A 72 41.23 23.60 41.25
N LEU A 73 41.36 22.51 42.04
CA LEU A 73 41.56 22.46 43.51
C LEU A 73 40.32 22.87 44.33
N THR A 74 39.85 22.13 45.34
CA THR A 74 40.59 21.56 46.49
C THR A 74 39.85 20.37 47.14
N ASN A 75 40.58 19.54 47.90
CA ASN A 75 40.02 18.42 48.66
C ASN A 75 39.05 18.87 49.78
N PHE A 76 37.82 18.37 49.75
CA PHE A 76 36.93 18.34 50.92
C PHE A 76 36.37 16.93 51.12
N THR A 77 36.88 16.22 52.14
CA THR A 77 36.38 14.90 52.54
C THR A 77 35.02 15.02 53.20
N ARG A 78 33.94 14.88 52.42
CA ARG A 78 32.57 14.76 52.92
C ARG A 78 32.13 13.30 52.84
N LYS A 79 31.88 12.67 53.99
CA LYS A 79 31.31 11.31 54.04
C LYS A 79 29.92 11.33 53.39
N SER A 80 29.78 10.73 52.22
CA SER A 80 28.49 10.45 51.60
C SER A 80 27.79 9.30 52.35
N PRO A 81 26.47 9.37 52.60
CA PRO A 81 25.72 8.17 52.98
C PRO A 81 25.83 7.12 51.88
N LEU A 82 25.80 5.84 52.27
CA LEU A 82 25.57 4.76 51.32
C LEU A 82 24.18 4.94 50.70
N HIS A 83 24.12 5.43 49.46
CA HIS A 83 22.93 5.27 48.63
C HIS A 83 22.80 3.79 48.28
N THR A 84 22.06 3.05 49.10
CA THR A 84 21.45 1.80 48.68
C THR A 84 20.52 2.11 47.52
N SER A 85 21.00 1.86 46.30
CA SER A 85 20.18 1.83 45.10
C SER A 85 19.22 0.65 45.22
N PHE A 86 18.12 0.85 45.95
CA PHE A 86 16.92 0.07 45.76
C PHE A 86 16.47 0.28 44.32
N ALA A 87 16.82 -0.68 43.45
CA ALA A 87 16.11 -0.85 42.21
C ALA A 87 14.64 -1.06 42.60
N ALA A 88 13.82 -0.02 42.39
CA ALA A 88 12.39 -0.15 42.59
C ALA A 88 11.94 -1.35 41.74
N PRO A 89 11.15 -2.29 42.29
CA PRO A 89 10.62 -3.36 41.47
C PRO A 89 9.87 -2.69 40.33
N ILE A 90 10.25 -3.00 39.09
CA ILE A 90 9.46 -2.63 37.92
C ILE A 90 8.10 -3.26 38.19
N MET A 91 7.13 -2.44 38.57
CA MET A 91 5.79 -2.90 38.93
C MET A 91 5.28 -3.67 37.71
N ALA A 92 5.22 -5.00 37.84
CA ALA A 92 4.79 -5.87 36.76
C ALA A 92 3.40 -5.39 36.36
N SER A 93 3.29 -4.78 35.17
CA SER A 93 2.10 -4.05 34.82
C SER A 93 0.92 -5.01 34.85
N SER A 94 -0.16 -4.66 35.55
CA SER A 94 -1.36 -5.51 35.71
C SER A 94 -2.12 -5.79 34.40
N TYR A 95 -1.59 -5.28 33.28
CA TYR A 95 -2.12 -5.37 31.94
C TYR A 95 -1.89 -6.79 31.40
N LYS A 96 -2.97 -7.56 31.31
CA LYS A 96 -2.98 -8.92 30.75
C LYS A 96 -2.95 -8.86 29.22
N SER A 97 -1.83 -8.40 28.66
CA SER A 97 -1.69 -8.08 27.24
C SER A 97 -1.95 -9.27 26.30
N GLU A 98 -1.61 -10.46 26.76
CA GLU A 98 -1.89 -11.76 26.15
C GLU A 98 -3.40 -12.08 26.05
N GLN A 99 -4.22 -11.51 26.94
CA GLN A 99 -5.69 -11.67 26.93
C GLN A 99 -6.40 -10.68 26.00
N ALA A 100 -5.69 -9.70 25.42
CA ALA A 100 -6.30 -8.70 24.52
C ALA A 100 -6.72 -9.27 23.15
N ARG A 101 -6.45 -10.55 22.88
CA ARG A 101 -6.82 -11.28 21.66
C ARG A 101 -7.27 -12.68 22.06
N VAL A 102 -8.43 -13.11 21.55
CA VAL A 102 -9.02 -14.42 21.81
C VAL A 102 -9.34 -15.12 20.48
N PRO A 103 -8.71 -16.26 20.14
CA PRO A 103 -7.55 -16.86 20.84
C PRO A 103 -6.33 -15.93 20.86
N PRO A 104 -5.28 -16.22 21.66
CA PRO A 104 -4.04 -15.44 21.69
C PRO A 104 -3.41 -15.26 20.30
N ALA A 105 -2.58 -14.23 20.13
CA ALA A 105 -1.83 -14.06 18.89
C ALA A 105 -0.84 -15.22 18.68
N VAL A 106 -0.75 -15.76 17.46
CA VAL A 106 0.34 -16.70 17.15
C VAL A 106 1.67 -15.94 17.08
N PRO A 107 2.80 -16.56 17.44
CA PRO A 107 4.12 -16.03 17.11
C PRO A 107 4.23 -15.75 15.61
N LEU A 108 4.99 -14.72 15.23
CA LEU A 108 5.29 -14.48 13.81
C LEU A 108 6.10 -15.69 13.29
N PRO A 109 5.62 -16.43 12.28
CA PRO A 109 6.38 -17.54 11.72
C PRO A 109 7.61 -16.99 10.99
N THR A 110 8.73 -17.70 11.00
CA THR A 110 9.91 -17.28 10.24
C THR A 110 9.57 -17.29 8.74
N PRO A 111 9.70 -16.16 8.03
CA PRO A 111 9.41 -16.11 6.60
C PRO A 111 10.49 -16.88 5.81
N PRO A 112 10.16 -17.54 4.69
CA PRO A 112 11.14 -18.31 3.92
C PRO A 112 12.26 -17.44 3.30
N VAL A 113 11.99 -16.14 3.13
CA VAL A 113 12.94 -15.12 2.69
C VAL A 113 12.91 -13.93 3.65
N THR A 114 14.06 -13.28 3.87
CA THR A 114 14.18 -12.09 4.71
C THR A 114 13.85 -10.79 3.95
N LYS A 115 14.22 -10.75 2.66
CA LYS A 115 13.94 -9.66 1.74
C LYS A 115 13.51 -10.17 0.37
N PHE A 116 12.65 -9.42 -0.30
CA PHE A 116 12.25 -9.67 -1.68
C PHE A 116 11.70 -8.40 -2.34
N LYS A 117 11.49 -8.42 -3.65
CA LYS A 117 10.80 -7.35 -4.38
C LYS A 117 9.33 -7.70 -4.63
N ILE A 118 8.45 -6.72 -4.41
CA ILE A 118 7.04 -6.76 -4.77
C ILE A 118 6.78 -5.92 -6.02
N GLY A 119 5.96 -6.44 -6.94
CA GLY A 119 5.40 -5.73 -8.07
C GLY A 119 3.95 -5.32 -7.81
N LEU A 120 3.62 -4.03 -7.94
CA LEU A 120 2.24 -3.55 -7.91
C LEU A 120 1.86 -3.08 -9.32
N CYS A 121 0.92 -3.78 -9.95
CA CYS A 121 0.57 -3.57 -11.37
C CYS A 121 -0.72 -2.76 -11.50
N GLN A 122 -0.59 -1.43 -11.54
CA GLN A 122 -1.70 -0.54 -11.84
C GLN A 122 -1.98 -0.55 -13.34
N ILE A 123 -2.96 -1.34 -13.75
CA ILE A 123 -3.36 -1.53 -15.15
C ILE A 123 -4.74 -0.91 -15.43
N SER A 124 -4.96 -0.44 -16.65
CA SER A 124 -6.29 -0.09 -17.13
C SER A 124 -7.14 -1.34 -17.32
N VAL A 125 -8.46 -1.17 -17.20
CA VAL A 125 -9.44 -2.24 -17.30
C VAL A 125 -10.49 -1.80 -18.32
N THR A 126 -10.75 -2.67 -19.29
CA THR A 126 -11.67 -2.40 -20.41
C THR A 126 -12.89 -3.33 -20.37
N PRO A 127 -13.91 -3.12 -21.21
CA PRO A 127 -14.97 -4.10 -21.43
C PRO A 127 -14.51 -5.40 -22.11
N ASP A 128 -13.30 -5.45 -22.67
CA ASP A 128 -12.76 -6.65 -23.33
C ASP A 128 -11.98 -7.50 -22.31
N LYS A 129 -12.59 -8.62 -21.88
CA LYS A 129 -11.99 -9.55 -20.93
C LYS A 129 -10.68 -10.16 -21.47
N GLU A 130 -10.63 -10.57 -22.73
CA GLU A 130 -9.45 -11.22 -23.31
C GLU A 130 -8.27 -10.24 -23.35
N ARG A 131 -8.54 -9.00 -23.76
CA ARG A 131 -7.58 -7.89 -23.69
C ARG A 131 -7.09 -7.65 -22.26
N ASN A 132 -7.99 -7.63 -21.27
CA ASN A 132 -7.61 -7.44 -19.86
C ASN A 132 -6.70 -8.57 -19.37
N ILE A 133 -6.99 -9.84 -19.72
CA ILE A 133 -6.17 -11.01 -19.37
C ILE A 133 -4.78 -10.94 -20.04
N ALA A 134 -4.72 -10.60 -21.32
CA ALA A 134 -3.46 -10.44 -22.04
C ALA A 134 -2.60 -9.29 -21.45
N HIS A 135 -3.24 -8.17 -21.08
CA HIS A 135 -2.56 -7.01 -20.49
C HIS A 135 -2.05 -7.29 -19.07
N ALA A 136 -2.87 -7.94 -18.23
CA ALA A 136 -2.47 -8.38 -16.90
C ALA A 136 -1.28 -9.36 -16.95
N ARG A 137 -1.28 -10.33 -17.87
CA ARG A 137 -0.14 -11.22 -18.11
C ARG A 137 1.13 -10.43 -18.42
N LYS A 138 1.07 -9.50 -19.37
CA LYS A 138 2.21 -8.66 -19.76
C LYS A 138 2.76 -7.84 -18.59
N ALA A 139 1.89 -7.27 -17.76
CA ALA A 139 2.30 -6.52 -16.57
C ALA A 139 2.97 -7.41 -15.51
N ILE A 140 2.48 -8.64 -15.32
CA ILE A 140 3.11 -9.65 -14.45
C ILE A 140 4.52 -10.01 -14.98
N GLU A 141 4.63 -10.30 -16.27
CA GLU A 141 5.90 -10.64 -16.92
C GLU A 141 6.93 -9.50 -16.83
N GLU A 142 6.50 -8.25 -17.04
CA GLU A 142 7.35 -7.07 -16.87
C GLU A 142 7.81 -6.88 -15.41
N ALA A 143 6.92 -7.10 -14.44
CA ALA A 143 7.27 -7.01 -13.02
C ALA A 143 8.28 -8.10 -12.61
N ALA A 144 8.08 -9.33 -13.06
CA ALA A 144 9.00 -10.44 -12.83
C ALA A 144 10.37 -10.21 -13.49
N ALA A 145 10.40 -9.66 -14.71
CA ALA A 145 11.64 -9.29 -15.39
C ALA A 145 12.46 -8.22 -14.64
N LYS A 146 11.80 -7.36 -13.87
CA LYS A 146 12.43 -6.38 -12.94
C LYS A 146 12.80 -6.99 -11.57
N GLY A 147 12.57 -8.29 -11.39
CA GLY A 147 12.96 -9.08 -10.23
C GLY A 147 11.90 -9.18 -9.13
N ALA A 148 10.63 -8.87 -9.40
CA ALA A 148 9.55 -9.11 -8.44
C ALA A 148 9.40 -10.61 -8.16
N GLN A 149 9.34 -10.98 -6.88
CA GLN A 149 9.06 -12.36 -6.41
C GLN A 149 7.61 -12.53 -5.96
N LEU A 150 6.92 -11.41 -5.68
CA LEU A 150 5.48 -11.34 -5.55
C LEU A 150 4.92 -10.27 -6.49
N VAL A 151 3.82 -10.55 -7.18
CA VAL A 151 3.02 -9.55 -7.91
C VAL A 151 1.63 -9.42 -7.30
N LEU A 152 1.13 -8.18 -7.19
CA LEU A 152 -0.23 -7.83 -6.81
C LEU A 152 -0.93 -7.17 -8.00
N LEU A 153 -2.07 -7.74 -8.42
CA LEU A 153 -3.01 -7.14 -9.37
C LEU A 153 -4.12 -6.34 -8.64
N PRO A 154 -4.92 -5.51 -9.34
CA PRO A 154 -5.96 -4.71 -8.71
C PRO A 154 -7.32 -5.40 -8.55
N GLU A 155 -8.29 -4.75 -7.89
CA GLU A 155 -9.66 -5.26 -7.75
C GLU A 155 -10.40 -5.28 -9.10
N ILE A 156 -11.15 -6.36 -9.36
CA ILE A 156 -11.95 -6.60 -10.57
C ILE A 156 -11.20 -6.22 -11.85
N TRP A 157 -10.00 -6.77 -12.01
CA TRP A 157 -9.08 -6.38 -13.09
C TRP A 157 -9.46 -6.95 -14.46
N ASN A 158 -10.33 -7.97 -14.51
CA ASN A 158 -10.71 -8.67 -15.74
C ASN A 158 -11.98 -8.10 -16.41
N SER A 159 -12.67 -7.13 -15.81
CA SER A 159 -13.95 -6.60 -16.30
C SER A 159 -14.29 -5.21 -15.74
N PRO A 160 -15.20 -4.43 -16.35
CA PRO A 160 -15.67 -3.17 -15.75
C PRO A 160 -16.30 -3.37 -14.36
N TYR A 161 -16.03 -2.44 -13.43
CA TYR A 161 -16.59 -2.48 -12.07
C TYR A 161 -18.03 -1.95 -12.03
N SER A 162 -19.01 -2.81 -12.31
CA SER A 162 -20.43 -2.49 -12.15
C SER A 162 -21.30 -3.72 -11.89
N ASN A 163 -22.42 -3.50 -11.19
CA ASN A 163 -23.40 -4.54 -10.86
C ASN A 163 -23.95 -5.28 -12.09
N ASP A 164 -24.15 -4.59 -13.21
CA ASP A 164 -24.64 -5.22 -14.44
C ASP A 164 -23.55 -6.07 -15.13
N CYS A 165 -22.27 -5.74 -14.91
CA CYS A 165 -21.15 -6.51 -15.45
C CYS A 165 -20.84 -7.76 -14.61
N PHE A 166 -20.91 -7.71 -13.27
CA PHE A 166 -20.46 -8.84 -12.45
C PHE A 166 -21.06 -10.22 -12.86
N PRO A 167 -22.37 -10.37 -13.18
CA PRO A 167 -22.91 -11.63 -13.66
C PRO A 167 -22.38 -12.03 -15.05
N VAL A 168 -22.24 -11.08 -15.97
CA VAL A 168 -21.80 -11.35 -17.35
C VAL A 168 -20.33 -11.79 -17.38
N TYR A 169 -19.48 -11.19 -16.54
CA TYR A 169 -18.04 -11.45 -16.53
C TYR A 169 -17.61 -12.49 -15.49
N ALA A 170 -18.49 -12.95 -14.60
CA ALA A 170 -18.13 -13.91 -13.56
C ALA A 170 -17.66 -15.27 -14.10
N GLU A 171 -16.62 -15.81 -13.45
CA GLU A 171 -15.95 -17.06 -13.81
C GLU A 171 -16.14 -18.13 -12.73
N ASP A 172 -16.25 -19.39 -13.14
CA ASP A 172 -16.28 -20.52 -12.19
C ASP A 172 -14.83 -20.97 -11.91
N ILE A 173 -14.30 -20.44 -10.82
CA ILE A 173 -12.91 -20.68 -10.38
C ILE A 173 -12.69 -22.15 -9.99
N ASP A 174 -13.71 -22.84 -9.50
CA ASP A 174 -13.59 -24.22 -9.01
C ASP A 174 -13.73 -25.23 -10.16
N ALA A 175 -14.46 -24.89 -11.23
CA ALA A 175 -14.44 -25.64 -12.49
C ALA A 175 -13.13 -25.45 -13.28
N GLY A 176 -12.55 -24.24 -13.25
CA GLY A 176 -11.26 -23.93 -13.87
C GLY A 176 -11.27 -24.02 -15.41
N GLY A 177 -10.07 -24.03 -16.01
CA GLY A 177 -9.90 -24.07 -17.47
C GLY A 177 -10.63 -22.93 -18.18
N ASP A 178 -11.38 -23.26 -19.23
CA ASP A 178 -12.18 -22.29 -20.01
C ASP A 178 -13.32 -21.64 -19.20
N ALA A 179 -13.72 -22.23 -18.06
CA ALA A 179 -14.70 -21.63 -17.15
C ALA A 179 -14.08 -20.54 -16.25
N SER A 180 -12.75 -20.51 -16.11
CA SER A 180 -12.02 -19.39 -15.51
C SER A 180 -10.68 -19.10 -16.20
N PRO A 181 -10.70 -18.48 -17.41
CA PRO A 181 -9.49 -18.13 -18.13
C PRO A 181 -8.60 -17.14 -17.37
N SER A 182 -9.19 -16.30 -16.50
CA SER A 182 -8.42 -15.37 -15.67
C SER A 182 -7.54 -16.11 -14.67
N THR A 183 -8.09 -17.12 -13.96
CA THR A 183 -7.30 -17.91 -12.99
C THR A 183 -6.36 -18.91 -13.64
N MET A 184 -6.74 -19.46 -14.80
CA MET A 184 -5.87 -20.31 -15.63
C MET A 184 -4.60 -19.54 -16.04
N MET A 185 -4.74 -18.31 -16.53
CA MET A 185 -3.60 -17.44 -16.88
C MET A 185 -2.68 -17.21 -15.66
N LEU A 186 -3.25 -16.85 -14.50
CA LEU A 186 -2.48 -16.58 -13.28
C LEU A 186 -1.71 -17.82 -12.79
N SER A 187 -2.33 -19.00 -12.82
CA SER A 187 -1.72 -20.29 -12.48
C SER A 187 -0.55 -20.64 -13.42
N GLU A 188 -0.73 -20.43 -14.72
CA GLU A 188 0.29 -20.72 -15.73
C GLU A 188 1.50 -19.80 -15.57
N VAL A 189 1.27 -18.49 -15.46
CA VAL A 189 2.34 -17.48 -15.42
C VAL A 189 3.08 -17.47 -14.09
N SER A 190 2.42 -17.74 -12.96
CA SER A 190 3.11 -17.86 -11.65
C SER A 190 4.10 -19.04 -11.63
N ARG A 191 3.72 -20.16 -12.27
CA ARG A 191 4.58 -21.35 -12.45
C ARG A 191 5.72 -21.09 -13.44
N LEU A 192 5.43 -20.43 -14.57
CA LEU A 192 6.41 -20.14 -15.61
C LEU A 192 7.53 -19.23 -15.09
N LEU A 193 7.15 -18.17 -14.38
CA LEU A 193 8.07 -17.16 -13.85
C LEU A 193 8.61 -17.51 -12.45
N LYS A 194 8.04 -18.53 -11.79
CA LYS A 194 8.36 -18.96 -10.41
C LYS A 194 8.22 -17.83 -9.40
N ILE A 195 7.09 -17.14 -9.44
CA ILE A 195 6.72 -16.05 -8.53
C ILE A 195 5.44 -16.38 -7.77
N THR A 196 5.21 -15.71 -6.63
CA THR A 196 3.89 -15.68 -5.99
C THR A 196 3.04 -14.60 -6.67
N ILE A 197 1.76 -14.87 -6.92
CA ILE A 197 0.83 -13.87 -7.46
C ILE A 197 -0.39 -13.77 -6.55
N VAL A 198 -0.60 -12.57 -5.99
CA VAL A 198 -1.89 -12.17 -5.43
C VAL A 198 -2.69 -11.58 -6.59
N GLY A 199 -3.56 -12.41 -7.15
CA GLY A 199 -4.22 -12.24 -8.44
C GLY A 199 -5.34 -11.19 -8.47
N GLY A 200 -5.20 -10.11 -7.71
CA GLY A 200 -6.16 -9.02 -7.68
C GLY A 200 -7.52 -9.51 -7.20
N SER A 201 -8.60 -9.08 -7.83
CA SER A 201 -9.84 -9.86 -7.78
C SER A 201 -10.54 -9.93 -9.13
N ILE A 202 -11.44 -10.90 -9.25
CA ILE A 202 -12.38 -11.07 -10.37
C ILE A 202 -13.79 -11.35 -9.82
N PRO A 203 -14.86 -11.18 -10.62
CA PRO A 203 -16.16 -11.71 -10.25
C PRO A 203 -16.10 -13.25 -10.35
N GLU A 204 -16.41 -13.93 -9.25
CA GLU A 204 -16.47 -15.39 -9.16
C GLU A 204 -17.92 -15.85 -9.17
N ARG A 205 -18.25 -16.88 -9.96
CA ARG A 205 -19.52 -17.62 -9.87
C ARG A 205 -19.32 -18.88 -9.03
N SER A 206 -20.29 -19.16 -8.17
CA SER A 206 -20.29 -20.32 -7.29
C SER A 206 -21.73 -20.74 -7.04
N GLY A 207 -22.29 -21.55 -7.95
CA GLY A 207 -23.73 -21.85 -7.99
C GLY A 207 -24.56 -20.67 -8.48
N ASP A 208 -25.59 -20.31 -7.72
CA ASP A 208 -26.46 -19.14 -7.94
C ASP A 208 -25.84 -17.81 -7.47
N ARG A 209 -24.75 -17.87 -6.70
CA ARG A 209 -24.08 -16.71 -6.09
C ARG A 209 -22.91 -16.21 -6.92
N ILE A 210 -22.70 -14.89 -6.84
CA ILE A 210 -21.55 -14.19 -7.41
C ILE A 210 -20.77 -13.54 -6.27
N TYR A 211 -19.44 -13.55 -6.32
CA TYR A 211 -18.55 -13.00 -5.30
C TYR A 211 -17.48 -12.09 -5.92
N ASN A 212 -16.91 -11.17 -5.14
CA ASN A 212 -15.70 -10.43 -5.49
C ASN A 212 -14.50 -11.19 -4.89
N THR A 213 -13.69 -11.85 -5.72
CA THR A 213 -12.77 -12.90 -5.25
C THR A 213 -11.33 -12.70 -5.68
N CYS A 214 -10.43 -12.71 -4.71
CA CYS A 214 -8.98 -12.70 -4.86
C CYS A 214 -8.41 -14.12 -4.75
N CYS A 215 -7.66 -14.55 -5.76
CA CYS A 215 -6.92 -15.82 -5.75
C CYS A 215 -5.42 -15.58 -5.52
N VAL A 216 -4.78 -16.42 -4.72
CA VAL A 216 -3.33 -16.40 -4.50
C VAL A 216 -2.71 -17.64 -5.11
N PHE A 217 -1.78 -17.47 -6.05
CA PHE A 217 -1.04 -18.55 -6.71
C PHE A 217 0.40 -18.58 -6.23
N GLY A 218 0.92 -19.77 -5.95
CA GLY A 218 2.33 -19.95 -5.60
C GLY A 218 3.24 -20.12 -6.82
N THR A 219 4.53 -20.24 -6.55
CA THR A 219 5.58 -20.48 -7.55
C THR A 219 5.45 -21.81 -8.29
N ASP A 220 4.61 -22.73 -7.78
CA ASP A 220 4.26 -24.01 -8.41
C ASP A 220 3.01 -23.96 -9.30
N GLY A 221 2.39 -22.79 -9.45
CA GLY A 221 1.13 -22.59 -10.19
C GLY A 221 -0.12 -22.97 -9.42
N LYS A 222 -0.01 -23.51 -8.19
CA LYS A 222 -1.18 -23.95 -7.44
C LYS A 222 -1.88 -22.77 -6.78
N LEU A 223 -3.21 -22.79 -6.82
CA LEU A 223 -4.06 -21.94 -6.00
C LEU A 223 -3.81 -22.27 -4.52
N LYS A 224 -3.15 -21.35 -3.79
CA LYS A 224 -2.85 -21.47 -2.36
C LYS A 224 -4.00 -20.97 -1.48
N ALA A 225 -4.74 -19.97 -1.95
CA ALA A 225 -5.90 -19.43 -1.23
C ALA A 225 -6.89 -18.73 -2.17
N LYS A 226 -8.16 -18.71 -1.75
CA LYS A 226 -9.26 -17.98 -2.38
C LYS A 226 -9.93 -17.11 -1.30
N HIS A 227 -9.89 -15.79 -1.47
CA HIS A 227 -10.49 -14.81 -0.55
C HIS A 227 -11.67 -14.13 -1.22
N ARG A 228 -12.88 -14.33 -0.68
CA ARG A 228 -14.09 -13.60 -1.07
C ARG A 228 -14.20 -12.36 -0.19
N LYS A 229 -14.38 -11.18 -0.80
CA LYS A 229 -14.50 -9.87 -0.12
C LYS A 229 -15.52 -9.92 1.02
N VAL A 230 -15.08 -9.66 2.25
CA VAL A 230 -15.93 -9.86 3.44
C VAL A 230 -16.88 -8.69 3.64
N HIS A 231 -16.42 -7.47 3.40
CA HIS A 231 -17.23 -6.26 3.53
C HIS A 231 -17.58 -5.71 2.14
N LEU A 232 -18.84 -5.86 1.74
CA LEU A 232 -19.33 -5.34 0.47
C LEU A 232 -19.45 -3.81 0.50
N PHE A 233 -19.19 -3.20 -0.65
CA PHE A 233 -19.18 -1.75 -0.86
C PHE A 233 -20.59 -1.21 -1.06
N ASP A 234 -21.30 -1.07 0.05
CA ASP A 234 -22.61 -0.42 0.11
C ASP A 234 -22.46 0.99 0.69
N ILE A 235 -22.51 2.00 -0.17
CA ILE A 235 -22.48 3.41 0.21
C ILE A 235 -23.54 4.24 -0.53
N ASP A 236 -24.01 5.28 0.15
CA ASP A 236 -24.75 6.38 -0.45
C ASP A 236 -24.18 7.70 0.08
N ILE A 237 -23.52 8.46 -0.80
CA ILE A 237 -22.99 9.79 -0.53
C ILE A 237 -23.77 10.76 -1.43
N PRO A 238 -24.81 11.44 -0.90
CA PRO A 238 -25.72 12.25 -1.69
C PRO A 238 -25.02 13.25 -2.61
N GLY A 239 -25.39 13.23 -3.89
CA GLY A 239 -24.82 14.10 -4.92
C GLY A 239 -23.37 13.82 -5.31
N LYS A 240 -22.78 12.70 -4.86
CA LYS A 240 -21.40 12.31 -5.21
C LYS A 240 -21.26 10.90 -5.74
N ILE A 241 -21.70 9.90 -4.98
CA ILE A 241 -21.63 8.49 -5.39
C ILE A 241 -22.58 7.64 -4.56
N THR A 242 -23.34 6.79 -5.25
CA THR A 242 -24.16 5.72 -4.65
C THR A 242 -23.75 4.42 -5.33
N PHE A 243 -23.32 3.43 -4.56
CA PHE A 243 -22.97 2.10 -5.06
C PHE A 243 -23.40 1.07 -4.02
N ILE A 244 -24.09 0.02 -4.44
CA ILE A 244 -24.60 -1.03 -3.56
C ILE A 244 -24.16 -2.36 -4.17
N GLU A 245 -22.96 -2.82 -3.80
CA GLU A 245 -22.35 -4.05 -4.30
C GLU A 245 -23.18 -5.29 -3.90
N SER A 246 -23.88 -5.24 -2.75
CA SER A 246 -24.77 -6.31 -2.26
C SER A 246 -26.03 -6.56 -3.08
N LYS A 247 -26.35 -5.70 -4.06
CA LYS A 247 -27.44 -5.98 -5.03
C LYS A 247 -27.12 -7.15 -5.96
N THR A 248 -25.84 -7.51 -6.09
CA THR A 248 -25.38 -8.50 -7.07
C THR A 248 -24.35 -9.46 -6.47
N LEU A 249 -23.47 -8.98 -5.59
CA LEU A 249 -22.43 -9.80 -4.98
C LEU A 249 -22.85 -10.30 -3.60
N THR A 250 -22.38 -11.49 -3.26
CA THR A 250 -22.48 -12.11 -1.95
C THR A 250 -21.20 -11.85 -1.16
N ALA A 251 -21.32 -11.62 0.14
CA ALA A 251 -20.17 -11.40 1.01
C ALA A 251 -19.40 -12.70 1.26
N GLY A 252 -18.08 -12.60 1.42
CA GLY A 252 -17.25 -13.68 1.93
C GLY A 252 -17.42 -13.88 3.43
N GLU A 253 -17.29 -15.13 3.88
CA GLU A 253 -17.60 -15.54 5.26
C GLU A 253 -16.34 -15.71 6.14
N THR A 254 -15.13 -15.60 5.58
CA THR A 254 -13.89 -15.94 6.29
C THR A 254 -12.72 -14.96 6.02
N PRO A 255 -12.01 -14.50 7.07
CA PRO A 255 -10.70 -13.86 6.93
C PRO A 255 -9.67 -14.82 6.32
N THR A 256 -8.94 -14.37 5.30
CA THR A 256 -7.98 -15.22 4.57
C THR A 256 -6.53 -14.85 4.91
N VAL A 257 -5.79 -15.84 5.40
CA VAL A 257 -4.35 -15.77 5.64
C VAL A 257 -3.69 -16.97 4.99
N VAL A 258 -2.61 -16.75 4.25
CA VAL A 258 -1.96 -17.77 3.42
C VAL A 258 -0.44 -17.73 3.59
N ASP A 259 0.16 -18.91 3.69
CA ASP A 259 1.62 -19.08 3.65
C ASP A 259 2.09 -19.21 2.20
N THR A 260 3.10 -18.42 1.83
CA THR A 260 3.68 -18.36 0.49
C THR A 260 5.21 -18.39 0.56
N ASP A 261 5.86 -18.56 -0.58
CA ASP A 261 7.33 -18.58 -0.66
C ASP A 261 7.97 -17.23 -0.26
N VAL A 262 7.20 -16.13 -0.24
CA VAL A 262 7.62 -14.82 0.27
C VAL A 262 7.14 -14.51 1.70
N GLY A 263 6.56 -15.49 2.40
CA GLY A 263 6.06 -15.35 3.78
C GLY A 263 4.53 -15.41 3.90
N ARG A 264 4.03 -15.11 5.12
CA ARG A 264 2.60 -15.17 5.45
C ARG A 264 1.89 -13.86 5.11
N ILE A 265 0.82 -13.96 4.31
CA ILE A 265 0.08 -12.81 3.77
C ILE A 265 -1.37 -12.84 4.27
N GLY A 266 -1.89 -11.70 4.71
CA GLY A 266 -3.34 -11.48 4.92
C GLY A 266 -3.95 -10.80 3.70
N ILE A 267 -5.13 -11.27 3.25
CA ILE A 267 -5.79 -10.76 2.05
C ILE A 267 -7.10 -10.04 2.44
N GLY A 268 -7.31 -8.81 1.96
CA GLY A 268 -8.62 -8.16 1.96
C GLY A 268 -8.88 -7.55 0.59
N ILE A 269 -10.11 -7.15 0.26
CA ILE A 269 -10.41 -6.44 -0.98
C ILE A 269 -11.07 -5.10 -0.67
N CYS A 270 -10.44 -4.02 -1.14
CA CYS A 270 -10.97 -2.67 -1.20
C CYS A 270 -11.63 -2.15 0.08
N TYR A 271 -12.93 -2.32 0.22
CA TYR A 271 -13.72 -1.85 1.35
C TYR A 271 -13.32 -2.54 2.66
N ASP A 272 -12.80 -3.77 2.60
CA ASP A 272 -12.15 -4.47 3.73
C ASP A 272 -11.05 -3.63 4.40
N LEU A 273 -10.37 -2.73 3.66
CA LEU A 273 -9.37 -1.81 4.21
C LEU A 273 -9.96 -0.87 5.27
N ARG A 274 -11.28 -0.62 5.26
CA ARG A 274 -11.94 0.25 6.26
C ARG A 274 -12.10 -0.43 7.63
N PHE A 275 -12.12 -1.76 7.68
CA PHE A 275 -12.38 -2.53 8.91
C PHE A 275 -11.06 -2.90 9.58
N GLN A 276 -10.74 -2.19 10.66
CA GLN A 276 -9.43 -2.30 11.32
C GLN A 276 -9.27 -3.64 12.07
N GLU A 277 -10.39 -4.20 12.53
CA GLU A 277 -10.54 -5.50 13.18
C GLU A 277 -9.99 -6.63 12.30
N LEU A 278 -10.24 -6.58 10.99
CA LEU A 278 -9.77 -7.58 10.04
C LEU A 278 -8.23 -7.58 9.92
N ALA A 279 -7.62 -6.40 9.87
CA ALA A 279 -6.16 -6.27 9.90
C ALA A 279 -5.57 -6.68 11.26
N MET A 280 -6.25 -6.41 12.37
CA MET A 280 -5.85 -6.92 13.69
C MET A 280 -5.91 -8.45 13.77
N ILE A 281 -6.90 -9.09 13.13
CA ILE A 281 -7.00 -10.56 13.00
C ILE A 281 -5.81 -11.08 12.18
N TYR A 282 -5.49 -10.47 11.04
CA TYR A 282 -4.35 -10.87 10.22
C TYR A 282 -3.01 -10.74 10.96
N ALA A 283 -2.82 -9.67 11.73
CA ALA A 283 -1.68 -9.53 12.63
C ALA A 283 -1.67 -10.57 13.77
N ALA A 284 -2.84 -10.95 14.30
CA ALA A 284 -2.99 -11.99 15.33
C ALA A 284 -2.82 -13.42 14.80
N ARG A 285 -2.94 -13.61 13.47
CA ARG A 285 -2.67 -14.86 12.73
C ARG A 285 -1.25 -14.92 12.14
N GLY A 286 -0.41 -13.93 12.43
CA GLY A 286 1.02 -13.92 12.07
C GLY A 286 1.33 -13.49 10.64
N ALA A 287 0.46 -12.70 10.00
CA ALA A 287 0.80 -12.08 8.72
C ALA A 287 2.03 -11.16 8.86
N HIS A 288 2.80 -11.04 7.78
CA HIS A 288 3.91 -10.08 7.62
C HIS A 288 3.50 -8.90 6.73
N LEU A 289 2.72 -9.21 5.70
CA LEU A 289 2.22 -8.33 4.66
C LEU A 289 0.70 -8.46 4.60
N LEU A 290 0.01 -7.33 4.47
CA LEU A 290 -1.41 -7.31 4.09
C LEU A 290 -1.52 -6.83 2.64
N CYS A 291 -2.22 -7.59 1.79
CA CYS A 291 -2.50 -7.19 0.41
C CYS A 291 -3.96 -6.81 0.24
N TYR A 292 -4.20 -5.63 -0.35
CA TYR A 292 -5.52 -5.13 -0.69
C TYR A 292 -5.59 -4.69 -2.16
N PRO A 293 -5.98 -5.58 -3.09
CA PRO A 293 -6.58 -5.15 -4.36
C PRO A 293 -7.76 -4.21 -4.05
N GLY A 294 -7.86 -3.06 -4.70
CA GLY A 294 -8.98 -2.15 -4.45
C GLY A 294 -9.10 -0.94 -5.37
N ALA A 295 -10.31 -0.68 -5.83
CA ALA A 295 -10.69 0.49 -6.61
C ALA A 295 -11.44 1.50 -5.72
N PHE A 296 -10.73 2.38 -5.02
CA PHE A 296 -11.39 3.55 -4.41
C PHE A 296 -11.80 4.53 -5.51
N ASN A 297 -12.88 5.28 -5.31
CA ASN A 297 -13.39 6.28 -6.27
C ASN A 297 -12.84 7.69 -5.99
N MET A 298 -13.06 8.61 -6.94
CA MET A 298 -12.67 10.03 -6.84
C MET A 298 -13.22 10.80 -5.63
N THR A 299 -14.28 10.33 -4.96
CA THR A 299 -14.79 10.97 -3.72
C THR A 299 -14.06 10.48 -2.48
N THR A 300 -13.76 9.19 -2.40
CA THR A 300 -13.21 8.55 -1.19
C THR A 300 -11.70 8.34 -1.23
N GLY A 301 -11.12 8.22 -2.43
CA GLY A 301 -9.68 8.07 -2.67
C GLY A 301 -8.84 9.19 -2.05
N PRO A 302 -9.05 10.47 -2.43
CA PRO A 302 -8.25 11.60 -1.97
C PRO A 302 -8.19 11.77 -0.43
N LEU A 303 -9.22 11.30 0.28
CA LEU A 303 -9.35 11.47 1.73
C LEU A 303 -8.95 10.23 2.53
N HIS A 304 -9.16 9.04 1.98
CA HIS A 304 -9.10 7.79 2.76
C HIS A 304 -8.08 6.78 2.24
N TRP A 305 -7.67 6.83 0.97
CA TRP A 305 -6.84 5.78 0.39
C TRP A 305 -5.48 5.67 1.08
N GLU A 306 -4.74 6.78 1.19
CA GLU A 306 -3.43 6.80 1.88
C GLU A 306 -3.61 6.68 3.42
N LEU A 307 -4.59 7.37 3.99
CA LEU A 307 -4.85 7.38 5.43
C LEU A 307 -5.10 5.98 5.99
N LEU A 308 -5.97 5.19 5.33
CA LEU A 308 -6.34 3.87 5.82
C LEU A 308 -5.19 2.88 5.72
N GLN A 309 -4.49 2.79 4.58
CA GLN A 309 -3.35 1.87 4.43
C GLN A 309 -2.23 2.18 5.44
N ARG A 310 -1.94 3.47 5.68
CA ARG A 310 -0.95 3.90 6.68
C ARG A 310 -1.37 3.53 8.11
N ALA A 311 -2.65 3.70 8.45
CA ALA A 311 -3.17 3.25 9.74
C ALA A 311 -3.07 1.72 9.89
N ARG A 312 -3.48 0.93 8.88
CA ARG A 312 -3.38 -0.54 8.92
C ARG A 312 -1.93 -1.00 9.13
N ALA A 313 -0.96 -0.38 8.47
CA ALA A 313 0.46 -0.69 8.64
C ALA A 313 1.00 -0.29 10.02
N ALA A 314 0.77 0.96 10.45
CA ALA A 314 1.34 1.52 11.67
C ALA A 314 0.80 0.87 12.96
N ASP A 315 -0.51 0.59 13.02
CA ASP A 315 -1.20 0.05 14.21
C ASP A 315 -0.96 -1.46 14.41
N ASN A 316 -0.71 -2.18 13.32
CA ASN A 316 -0.44 -3.62 13.32
C ASN A 316 1.04 -3.97 13.19
N GLN A 317 1.88 -2.99 12.84
CA GLN A 317 3.33 -3.12 12.65
C GLN A 317 3.66 -4.15 11.56
N LEU A 318 3.04 -3.96 10.38
CA LEU A 318 3.12 -4.82 9.20
C LEU A 318 3.37 -3.99 7.94
N TYR A 319 3.83 -4.64 6.86
CA TYR A 319 3.73 -4.03 5.53
C TYR A 319 2.29 -4.07 5.03
N VAL A 320 1.89 -3.06 4.25
CA VAL A 320 0.60 -3.04 3.54
C VAL A 320 0.84 -2.69 2.09
N ALA A 321 0.38 -3.55 1.18
CA ALA A 321 0.40 -3.32 -0.26
C ALA A 321 -1.03 -3.12 -0.77
N THR A 322 -1.25 -2.06 -1.54
CA THR A 322 -2.53 -1.77 -2.19
C THR A 322 -2.33 -1.67 -3.70
N CYS A 323 -3.25 -2.23 -4.48
CA CYS A 323 -3.20 -2.13 -5.94
C CYS A 323 -4.57 -1.75 -6.49
N SER A 324 -4.61 -0.68 -7.27
CA SER A 324 -5.82 -0.11 -7.87
C SER A 324 -5.76 -0.22 -9.39
N PRO A 325 -6.90 -0.26 -10.10
CA PRO A 325 -6.91 -0.03 -11.54
C PRO A 325 -6.36 1.38 -11.84
N ALA A 326 -5.80 1.55 -13.04
CA ALA A 326 -5.53 2.90 -13.55
C ALA A 326 -6.86 3.67 -13.72
N ARG A 327 -6.81 4.98 -13.57
CA ARG A 327 -7.98 5.85 -13.70
C ARG A 327 -8.39 5.96 -15.17
N ASP A 328 -9.57 5.43 -15.46
CA ASP A 328 -10.34 5.76 -16.66
C ASP A 328 -11.41 6.79 -16.27
N ALA A 329 -11.43 7.93 -16.97
CA ALA A 329 -12.39 9.02 -16.75
C ALA A 329 -13.74 8.78 -17.46
N ASP A 330 -13.76 7.92 -18.48
CA ASP A 330 -14.96 7.56 -19.24
C ASP A 330 -15.66 6.31 -18.67
N ALA A 331 -15.02 5.62 -17.73
CA ALA A 331 -15.60 4.47 -17.02
C ALA A 331 -16.73 4.87 -16.06
N GLY A 332 -17.79 4.05 -16.01
CA GLY A 332 -18.91 4.24 -15.09
C GLY A 332 -18.54 4.20 -13.59
N TYR A 333 -17.37 3.65 -13.26
CA TYR A 333 -16.75 3.76 -11.94
C TYR A 333 -15.30 4.27 -12.09
N VAL A 334 -15.11 5.57 -11.87
CA VAL A 334 -13.80 6.24 -12.01
C VAL A 334 -12.90 5.92 -10.81
N ALA A 335 -11.90 5.06 -11.02
CA ALA A 335 -10.93 4.65 -10.03
C ALA A 335 -9.98 5.80 -9.63
N TRP A 336 -9.52 5.78 -8.38
CA TRP A 336 -8.56 6.73 -7.84
C TRP A 336 -7.16 6.47 -8.39
N GLY A 337 -6.74 5.21 -8.55
CA GLY A 337 -5.36 4.84 -8.82
C GLY A 337 -4.52 4.82 -7.53
N HIS A 338 -3.28 5.30 -7.62
CA HIS A 338 -2.34 5.41 -6.50
C HIS A 338 -2.05 4.09 -5.77
N SER A 339 -1.84 3.00 -6.53
CA SER A 339 -1.28 1.74 -6.02
C SER A 339 0.00 2.00 -5.20
N THR A 340 0.09 1.44 -3.99
CA THR A 340 1.05 1.91 -2.97
C THR A 340 1.55 0.77 -2.08
N LEU A 341 2.83 0.82 -1.71
CA LEU A 341 3.45 0.02 -0.65
C LEU A 341 3.74 0.91 0.57
N ILE A 342 3.29 0.46 1.75
CA ILE A 342 3.52 1.09 3.05
C ILE A 342 4.39 0.18 3.92
N GLY A 343 5.35 0.79 4.63
CA GLY A 343 6.21 0.10 5.60
C GLY A 343 5.64 0.02 7.03
N PRO A 344 6.27 -0.77 7.92
CA PRO A 344 5.76 -1.02 9.28
C PRO A 344 5.69 0.20 10.22
N PHE A 345 6.31 1.33 9.87
CA PHE A 345 6.18 2.60 10.62
C PHE A 345 5.01 3.47 10.11
N GLY A 346 4.32 3.06 9.03
CA GLY A 346 3.28 3.85 8.36
C GLY A 346 3.85 4.85 7.35
N GLU A 347 5.07 4.61 6.87
CA GLU A 347 5.77 5.35 5.83
C GLU A 347 5.37 4.86 4.43
N VAL A 348 5.20 5.79 3.48
CA VAL A 348 5.00 5.44 2.07
C VAL A 348 6.36 5.07 1.46
N LEU A 349 6.53 3.82 1.04
CA LEU A 349 7.78 3.32 0.46
C LEU A 349 7.81 3.48 -1.07
N ALA A 350 6.66 3.30 -1.72
CA ALA A 350 6.47 3.57 -3.14
C ALA A 350 4.97 3.80 -3.41
N THR A 351 4.63 4.73 -4.31
CA THR A 351 3.25 5.01 -4.74
C THR A 351 3.24 5.38 -6.23
N THR A 352 2.15 5.06 -6.92
CA THR A 352 1.90 5.51 -8.29
C THR A 352 1.12 6.83 -8.28
N GLU A 353 1.07 7.47 -9.44
CA GLU A 353 -0.01 8.40 -9.74
C GLU A 353 -1.27 7.62 -10.16
N HIS A 354 -2.09 8.18 -11.05
CA HIS A 354 -3.37 7.62 -11.47
C HIS A 354 -3.35 6.93 -12.84
N GLU A 355 -2.30 7.10 -13.64
CA GLU A 355 -2.11 6.44 -14.94
C GLU A 355 -1.63 4.99 -14.78
N GLU A 356 -1.49 4.24 -15.88
CA GLU A 356 -0.87 2.91 -15.82
C GLU A 356 0.57 2.97 -15.33
N ALA A 357 0.92 2.11 -14.37
CA ALA A 357 2.27 2.04 -13.82
C ALA A 357 2.52 0.70 -13.12
N ILE A 358 3.79 0.26 -13.13
CA ILE A 358 4.26 -0.90 -12.37
C ILE A 358 5.31 -0.43 -11.37
N ILE A 359 4.99 -0.48 -10.08
CA ILE A 359 5.97 -0.29 -9.01
C ILE A 359 6.77 -1.57 -8.83
N ILE A 360 8.07 -1.43 -8.61
CA ILE A 360 8.93 -2.48 -8.07
C ILE A 360 9.60 -1.93 -6.81
N ALA A 361 9.27 -2.49 -5.65
CA ALA A 361 9.77 -2.03 -4.35
C ALA A 361 10.30 -3.21 -3.51
N GLU A 362 11.28 -2.95 -2.64
CA GLU A 362 11.82 -3.95 -1.71
C GLU A 362 10.98 -4.02 -0.42
N ILE A 363 10.70 -5.25 0.03
CA ILE A 363 10.18 -5.56 1.36
C ILE A 363 11.33 -6.21 2.15
N ASP A 364 11.55 -5.72 3.37
CA ASP A 364 12.53 -6.26 4.31
C ASP A 364 11.85 -6.56 5.65
N TYR A 365 11.68 -7.84 5.98
CA TYR A 365 10.98 -8.22 7.20
C TYR A 365 11.77 -7.96 8.49
N SER A 366 13.08 -7.68 8.43
CA SER A 366 13.82 -7.21 9.62
C SER A 366 13.28 -5.87 10.15
N VAL A 367 12.65 -5.07 9.29
CA VAL A 367 11.99 -3.80 9.65
C VAL A 367 10.76 -4.03 10.55
N ILE A 368 10.04 -5.16 10.40
CA ILE A 368 8.93 -5.53 11.29
C ILE A 368 9.44 -5.74 12.72
N GLU A 369 10.54 -6.49 12.87
CA GLU A 369 11.11 -6.82 14.18
C GLU A 369 11.79 -5.61 14.83
N LEU A 370 12.44 -4.74 14.04
CA LEU A 370 12.89 -3.42 14.49
C LEU A 370 11.72 -2.60 15.03
N ARG A 371 10.65 -2.46 14.23
CA ARG A 371 9.45 -1.69 14.59
C ARG A 371 8.79 -2.20 15.88
N ARG A 372 8.65 -3.52 16.04
CA ARG A 372 8.07 -4.17 17.23
C ARG A 372 8.96 -4.08 18.46
N THR A 373 10.28 -4.06 18.28
CA THR A 373 11.24 -3.87 19.37
C THR A 373 11.24 -2.42 19.85
N SER A 374 11.26 -1.45 18.93
CA SER A 374 11.25 -0.02 19.25
C SER A 374 9.91 0.49 19.80
N LEU A 375 8.79 -0.12 19.41
CA LEU A 375 7.46 0.21 19.91
C LEU A 375 6.66 -1.07 20.22
N PRO A 376 6.80 -1.65 21.43
CA PRO A 376 6.28 -2.99 21.74
C PRO A 376 4.78 -3.01 22.05
N LEU A 377 3.94 -2.59 21.10
CA LEU A 377 2.49 -2.46 21.24
C LEU A 377 1.82 -3.74 21.77
N LEU A 378 2.30 -4.92 21.32
CA LEU A 378 1.76 -6.21 21.76
C LEU A 378 1.88 -6.44 23.27
N LYS A 379 2.91 -5.88 23.93
CA LYS A 379 3.13 -5.98 25.39
C LYS A 379 2.34 -4.92 26.19
N GLN A 380 1.65 -4.01 25.49
CA GLN A 380 0.98 -2.83 26.07
C GLN A 380 -0.54 -2.86 25.88
N ARG A 381 -1.08 -3.85 25.17
CA ARG A 381 -2.53 -4.02 25.01
C ARG A 381 -3.20 -4.32 26.35
N ARG A 382 -4.42 -3.80 26.54
CA ARG A 382 -5.18 -3.90 27.80
C ARG A 382 -6.22 -4.99 27.73
N GLY A 383 -5.79 -6.25 27.79
CA GLY A 383 -6.68 -7.43 27.78
C GLY A 383 -7.62 -7.53 29.00
N ASP A 384 -7.35 -6.70 30.01
CA ASP A 384 -8.19 -6.44 31.18
C ASP A 384 -9.30 -5.39 30.94
N ILE A 385 -9.27 -4.66 29.81
CA ILE A 385 -10.28 -3.65 29.43
C ILE A 385 -10.99 -4.03 28.13
N TYR A 386 -10.27 -4.54 27.13
CA TYR A 386 -10.81 -4.87 25.81
C TYR A 386 -10.20 -6.15 25.25
N GLN A 387 -10.94 -6.82 24.36
CA GLN A 387 -10.46 -8.01 23.64
C GLN A 387 -10.90 -7.96 22.18
N LEU A 388 -10.01 -8.36 21.26
CA LEU A 388 -10.38 -8.72 19.89
C LEU A 388 -10.71 -10.22 19.86
N VAL A 389 -11.90 -10.59 19.42
CA VAL A 389 -12.33 -12.00 19.31
C VAL A 389 -12.32 -12.44 17.86
N ASP A 390 -11.42 -13.37 17.53
CA ASP A 390 -11.36 -14.08 16.25
C ASP A 390 -12.28 -15.30 16.30
N ILE A 391 -13.56 -15.06 16.01
CA ILE A 391 -14.65 -16.07 16.12
C ILE A 391 -14.35 -17.32 15.27
N GLN A 392 -13.86 -17.15 14.05
CA GLN A 392 -13.55 -18.27 13.17
C GLN A 392 -12.46 -19.16 13.77
N ARG A 393 -11.38 -18.56 14.27
CA ARG A 393 -10.28 -19.33 14.86
C ARG A 393 -10.67 -19.96 16.19
N LEU A 394 -11.49 -19.27 17.01
CA LEU A 394 -12.01 -19.79 18.27
C LEU A 394 -12.85 -21.06 18.06
N ASN A 395 -13.67 -21.10 17.01
CA ASN A 395 -14.51 -22.26 16.68
C ASN A 395 -13.76 -23.41 15.98
N SER A 396 -12.46 -23.23 15.69
CA SER A 396 -11.59 -24.21 15.02
C SER A 396 -10.55 -24.88 15.94
N GLN A 397 -10.59 -24.55 17.23
CA GLN A 397 -9.74 -25.08 18.31
C GLN A 397 -10.57 -25.96 19.23
#